data_AF-A0A2A2GLF7-F1
#
_entry.id   AF-A0A2A2GLF7-F1
#
_cell.length_a   1.000
_cell.length_b   1.000
_cell.length_c   1.000
_cell.angle_alpha   90.00
_cell.angle_beta   90.00
_cell.angle_gamma   90.00
#
_symmetry.space_group_name_H-M   'P 1'
#
loop_
_entity.id
_entity.type
_entity.pdbx_description
1 polymer ?
#
loop_
_entity_poly.entity_id
_entity_poly.type
_entity_poly.pdbx_seq_one_letter_code
_entity_poly.pdbx_strand_id
1 'polypeptide(L)'
;MSRKADQLGKLARIARLKADADLRRYSAYRAHADAMQRQVEGIRTELAEAIAAPVSDGLDQWRLTTALIAYRAREVQRSETALARMKPGLDAAHRAAVLAFGRAEALLQVQREILAQEKTEAERRRW
;
A
#
# COMPACT_ATOMS: atom_id res chain seq x y z
N MET A 1 13.05 5.53 -37.89
CA MET A 1 13.12 5.81 -36.44
C MET A 1 14.46 5.31 -35.93
N SER A 2 15.13 6.06 -35.07
CA SER A 2 16.39 5.60 -34.49
C SER A 2 16.22 4.35 -33.66
N ARG A 3 17.14 3.41 -33.85
CA ARG A 3 17.26 2.16 -33.06
C ARG A 3 17.25 2.42 -31.55
N LYS A 4 17.74 3.60 -31.12
CA LYS A 4 17.78 4.03 -29.71
C LYS A 4 16.39 4.37 -29.18
N ALA A 5 15.58 5.11 -29.93
CA ALA A 5 14.21 5.42 -29.56
C ALA A 5 13.34 4.15 -29.48
N ASP A 6 13.53 3.21 -30.39
CA ASP A 6 12.82 1.92 -30.36
C ASP A 6 13.21 1.06 -29.17
N GLN A 7 14.50 1.04 -28.80
CA GLN A 7 14.99 0.35 -27.61
C GLN A 7 14.41 0.96 -26.32
N LEU A 8 14.35 2.30 -26.21
CA LEU A 8 13.73 2.97 -25.08
C LEU A 8 12.24 2.64 -24.97
N GLY A 9 11.51 2.59 -26.09
CA GLY A 9 10.11 2.16 -26.09
C GLY A 9 9.91 0.72 -25.61
N LYS A 10 10.84 -0.19 -25.96
CA LYS A 10 10.83 -1.57 -25.43
C LYS A 10 11.10 -1.59 -23.92
N LEU A 11 12.10 -0.83 -23.44
CA LEU A 11 12.40 -0.72 -22.01
C LEU A 11 11.26 -0.10 -21.22
N ALA A 12 10.61 0.94 -21.75
CA ALA A 12 9.45 1.58 -21.16
C ALA A 12 8.30 0.59 -20.96
N ARG A 13 8.02 -0.27 -21.95
CA ARG A 13 7.01 -1.34 -21.81
C ARG A 13 7.33 -2.33 -20.71
N ILE A 14 8.58 -2.78 -20.62
CA ILE A 14 9.02 -3.69 -19.55
C ILE A 14 8.90 -3.01 -18.18
N ALA A 15 9.34 -1.75 -18.07
CA ALA A 15 9.23 -0.96 -16.86
C ALA A 15 7.76 -0.77 -16.44
N ARG A 16 6.84 -0.59 -17.40
CA ARG A 16 5.41 -0.48 -17.14
C ARG A 16 4.83 -1.78 -16.57
N LEU A 17 5.16 -2.92 -17.16
CA LEU A 17 4.73 -4.23 -16.64
C LEU A 17 5.23 -4.45 -15.20
N LYS A 18 6.46 -4.03 -14.90
CA LYS A 18 6.99 -4.08 -13.54
C LYS A 18 6.23 -3.16 -12.59
N ALA A 19 5.93 -1.92 -13.01
CA ALA A 19 5.15 -0.98 -12.22
C ALA A 19 3.75 -1.53 -11.90
N ASP A 20 3.10 -2.16 -12.88
CA ASP A 20 1.78 -2.80 -12.67
C ASP A 20 1.86 -3.96 -11.67
N ALA A 21 2.93 -4.77 -11.72
CA ALA A 21 3.17 -5.85 -10.76
C ALA A 21 3.40 -5.33 -9.34
N ASP A 22 4.24 -4.30 -9.19
CA ASP A 22 4.50 -3.66 -7.89
C ASP A 22 3.24 -2.96 -7.34
N LEU A 23 2.42 -2.37 -8.20
CA LEU A 23 1.13 -1.79 -7.82
C LEU A 23 0.15 -2.86 -7.30
N ARG A 24 0.04 -4.00 -7.98
CA ARG A 24 -0.79 -5.13 -7.52
C ARG A 24 -0.31 -5.68 -6.17
N ARG A 25 1.02 -5.74 -5.98
CA ARG A 25 1.60 -6.14 -4.70
C ARG A 25 1.24 -5.15 -3.60
N TYR A 26 1.37 -3.85 -3.86
CA TYR A 26 0.94 -2.81 -2.91
C TYR A 26 -0.55 -2.89 -2.60
N SER A 27 -1.43 -3.07 -3.60
CA SER A 27 -2.87 -3.19 -3.35
C SER A 27 -3.22 -4.38 -2.48
N ALA A 28 -2.53 -5.52 -2.64
CA ALA A 28 -2.73 -6.69 -1.79
C ALA A 28 -2.32 -6.41 -0.33
N TYR A 29 -1.15 -5.79 -0.11
CA TYR A 29 -0.73 -5.37 1.24
C TYR A 29 -1.72 -4.40 1.88
N ARG A 30 -2.20 -3.42 1.11
CA ARG A 30 -3.18 -2.44 1.58
C ARG A 30 -4.50 -3.11 1.96
N ALA A 31 -5.02 -4.01 1.13
CA ALA A 31 -6.25 -4.74 1.44
C ALA A 31 -6.14 -5.54 2.74
N HIS A 32 -5.00 -6.20 2.98
CA HIS A 32 -4.76 -6.92 4.24
C HIS A 32 -4.65 -5.95 5.44
N ALA A 33 -3.98 -4.81 5.28
CA ALA A 33 -3.87 -3.81 6.34
C ALA A 33 -5.25 -3.22 6.69
N ASP A 34 -6.06 -2.88 5.67
CA ASP A 34 -7.41 -2.33 5.85
C ASP A 34 -8.34 -3.35 6.53
N ALA A 35 -8.25 -4.63 6.16
CA ALA A 35 -9.02 -5.69 6.80
C ALA A 35 -8.66 -5.85 8.28
N MET A 36 -7.37 -5.85 8.61
CA MET A 36 -6.91 -5.97 9.99
C MET A 36 -7.22 -4.73 10.82
N GLN A 37 -7.19 -3.54 10.21
CA GLN A 37 -7.64 -2.31 10.86
C GLN A 37 -9.13 -2.37 11.22
N ARG A 38 -9.99 -2.86 10.31
CA ARG A 38 -11.42 -3.06 10.63
C ARG A 38 -11.63 -4.06 11.76
N GLN A 39 -10.83 -5.13 11.80
CA GLN A 39 -10.87 -6.09 12.90
C GLN A 39 -10.50 -5.44 14.23
N VAL A 40 -9.43 -4.63 14.28
CA VAL A 40 -9.03 -3.89 15.49
C VAL A 40 -10.15 -2.97 15.96
N GLU A 41 -10.77 -2.21 15.05
CA GLU A 41 -11.88 -1.33 15.38
C GLU A 41 -13.10 -2.11 15.91
N GLY A 42 -13.42 -3.26 15.33
CA GLY A 42 -14.48 -4.13 15.84
C GLY A 42 -14.22 -4.57 17.29
N ILE A 43 -13.00 -5.03 17.61
CA ILE A 43 -12.64 -5.43 18.98
C ILE A 43 -12.68 -4.23 19.94
N ARG A 44 -12.26 -3.04 19.48
CA ARG A 44 -12.34 -1.80 20.27
C ARG A 44 -13.79 -1.43 20.60
N THR A 45 -14.69 -1.54 19.63
CA THR A 45 -16.13 -1.34 19.84
C THR A 45 -16.68 -2.34 20.85
N GLU A 46 -16.39 -3.63 20.69
CA GLU A 46 -16.80 -4.67 21.65
C GLU A 46 -16.27 -4.39 23.07
N LEU A 47 -15.03 -3.94 23.19
CA LEU A 47 -14.43 -3.57 24.48
C LEU A 47 -15.13 -2.35 25.10
N ALA A 48 -15.42 -1.32 24.30
CA ALA A 48 -16.12 -0.13 24.77
C ALA A 48 -17.54 -0.47 25.25
N GLU A 49 -18.26 -1.31 24.52
CA GLU A 49 -19.57 -1.81 24.91
C GLU A 49 -19.50 -2.63 26.21
N ALA A 50 -18.50 -3.51 26.35
CA ALA A 50 -18.31 -4.30 27.57
C ALA A 50 -17.99 -3.43 28.80
N ILE A 51 -17.25 -2.33 28.63
CA ILE A 51 -16.96 -1.36 29.70
C ILE A 51 -18.20 -0.55 30.06
N ALA A 52 -19.01 -0.17 29.07
CA ALA A 52 -20.22 0.63 29.27
C ALA A 52 -21.41 -0.19 29.81
N ALA A 53 -21.37 -1.51 29.67
CA ALA A 53 -22.45 -2.39 30.11
C ALA A 53 -22.66 -2.33 31.63
N PRO A 54 -23.91 -2.15 32.10
CA PRO A 54 -24.20 -2.17 33.52
C PRO A 54 -23.89 -3.56 34.11
N VAL A 55 -23.21 -3.57 35.25
CA VAL A 55 -22.83 -4.80 35.96
C VAL A 55 -23.75 -4.96 37.17
N SER A 56 -24.24 -6.18 37.40
CA SER A 56 -25.01 -6.52 38.60
C SER A 56 -24.14 -6.35 39.87
N ASP A 57 -24.77 -6.04 41.00
CA ASP A 57 -24.10 -5.84 42.29
C ASP A 57 -23.42 -7.11 42.87
N GLY A 58 -23.59 -8.27 42.22
CA GLY A 58 -22.93 -9.50 42.59
C GLY A 58 -21.43 -9.50 42.32
N LEU A 59 -20.62 -9.82 43.33
CA LEU A 59 -19.16 -9.89 43.24
C LEU A 59 -18.67 -10.84 42.12
N ASP A 60 -19.33 -11.99 41.93
CA ASP A 60 -18.95 -12.95 40.89
C ASP A 60 -19.15 -12.39 39.48
N GLN A 61 -20.23 -11.62 39.29
CA GLN A 61 -20.50 -10.94 38.02
C GLN A 61 -19.45 -9.86 37.74
N TRP A 62 -19.06 -9.11 38.77
CA TRP A 62 -17.97 -8.14 38.67
C TRP A 62 -16.65 -8.77 38.24
N ARG A 63 -16.26 -9.90 38.86
CA ARG A 63 -15.02 -10.61 38.53
C ARG A 63 -15.04 -11.14 37.09
N LEU A 64 -16.18 -11.69 36.66
CA LEU A 64 -16.36 -12.17 35.30
C LEU A 64 -16.23 -11.03 34.27
N THR A 65 -16.95 -9.93 34.47
CA THR A 65 -16.88 -8.76 33.57
C THR A 65 -15.47 -8.19 33.51
N THR A 66 -14.79 -8.06 34.65
CA THR A 66 -13.40 -7.58 34.71
C THR A 66 -12.45 -8.50 33.94
N ALA A 67 -12.61 -9.82 34.06
CA ALA A 67 -11.79 -10.78 33.33
C ALA A 67 -12.01 -10.70 31.81
N LEU A 68 -13.26 -10.52 31.37
CA LEU A 68 -13.63 -10.35 29.97
C LEU A 68 -13.04 -9.05 29.38
N ILE A 69 -13.18 -7.93 30.09
CA ILE A 69 -12.60 -6.64 29.69
C ILE A 69 -11.07 -6.77 29.57
N ALA A 70 -10.40 -7.37 30.56
CA ALA A 70 -8.96 -7.57 30.53
C ALA A 70 -8.51 -8.48 29.37
N TYR A 71 -9.30 -9.52 29.04
CA TYR A 71 -9.06 -10.36 27.88
C TYR A 71 -9.16 -9.56 26.58
N ARG A 72 -10.25 -8.80 26.39
CA ARG A 72 -10.48 -7.98 25.19
C ARG A 72 -9.43 -6.89 25.02
N ALA A 73 -9.02 -6.22 26.10
CA ALA A 73 -7.94 -5.24 26.08
C ALA A 73 -6.60 -5.85 25.59
N ARG A 74 -6.27 -7.08 26.01
CA ARG A 74 -5.09 -7.79 25.50
C ARG A 74 -5.20 -8.14 24.03
N GLU A 75 -6.38 -8.53 23.57
CA GLU A 75 -6.63 -8.82 22.15
C GLU A 75 -6.49 -7.57 21.27
N VAL A 76 -6.97 -6.41 21.73
CA VAL A 76 -6.74 -5.11 21.08
C VAL A 76 -5.23 -4.85 20.97
N GLN A 77 -4.50 -4.92 22.08
CA GLN A 77 -3.06 -4.66 22.10
C GLN A 77 -2.28 -5.56 21.14
N ARG A 78 -2.61 -6.86 21.10
CA ARG A 78 -1.98 -7.83 20.18
C ARG A 78 -2.26 -7.48 18.73
N SER A 79 -3.51 -7.16 18.40
CA SER A 79 -3.95 -6.85 17.05
C SER A 79 -3.35 -5.52 16.55
N GLU A 80 -3.27 -4.51 17.41
CA GLU A 80 -2.58 -3.25 17.12
C GLU A 80 -1.08 -3.46 16.89
N THR A 81 -0.44 -4.29 17.70
CA THR A 81 0.97 -4.64 17.52
C THR A 81 1.20 -5.36 16.19
N ALA A 82 0.29 -6.27 15.81
CA ALA A 82 0.35 -6.93 14.51
C ALA A 82 0.19 -5.92 13.35
N LEU A 83 -0.71 -4.94 13.50
CA LEU A 83 -0.94 -3.89 12.50
C LEU A 83 0.28 -2.99 12.36
N ALA A 84 0.89 -2.59 13.48
CA ALA A 84 2.12 -1.81 13.50
C ALA A 84 3.27 -2.55 12.80
N ARG A 85 3.37 -3.88 12.95
CA ARG A 85 4.37 -4.70 12.25
C ARG A 85 4.16 -4.78 10.74
N MET A 86 2.93 -4.59 10.25
CA MET A 86 2.66 -4.56 8.81
C MET A 86 3.07 -3.25 8.14
N LYS A 87 3.07 -2.14 8.88
CA LYS A 87 3.30 -0.80 8.33
C LYS A 87 4.60 -0.67 7.50
N PRO A 88 5.76 -1.18 7.96
CA PRO A 88 6.99 -1.10 7.17
C PRO A 88 6.90 -1.82 5.81
N GLY A 89 6.20 -2.97 5.77
CA GLY A 89 6.00 -3.73 4.54
C GLY A 89 5.09 -3.01 3.55
N LEU A 90 4.01 -2.38 4.05
CA LEU A 90 3.13 -1.54 3.25
C LEU A 90 3.87 -0.32 2.68
N ASP A 91 4.63 0.38 3.53
CA ASP A 91 5.42 1.55 3.12
C ASP A 91 6.50 1.17 2.09
N ALA A 92 7.13 0.01 2.24
CA ALA A 92 8.10 -0.52 1.27
C ALA A 92 7.45 -0.85 -0.07
N ALA A 93 6.29 -1.53 -0.07
CA ALA A 93 5.54 -1.85 -1.27
C ALA A 93 5.06 -0.58 -1.99
N HIS A 94 4.59 0.42 -1.23
CA HIS A 94 4.18 1.71 -1.77
C HIS A 94 5.35 2.41 -2.47
N ARG A 95 6.51 2.52 -1.80
CA ARG A 95 7.72 3.11 -2.40
C ARG A 95 8.17 2.37 -3.65
N ALA A 96 8.14 1.04 -3.64
CA ALA A 96 8.50 0.23 -4.80
C ALA A 96 7.60 0.53 -6.01
N ALA A 97 6.27 0.58 -5.80
CA ALA A 97 5.31 0.90 -6.85
C ALA A 97 5.54 2.30 -7.43
N VAL A 98 5.73 3.32 -6.57
CA VAL A 98 6.00 4.70 -7.00
C VAL A 98 7.28 4.80 -7.82
N LEU A 99 8.36 4.15 -7.35
CA LEU A 99 9.64 4.16 -8.07
C LEU A 99 9.58 3.42 -9.40
N ALA A 100 8.90 2.28 -9.46
CA ALA A 100 8.74 1.52 -10.70
C ALA A 100 7.92 2.31 -11.73
N PHE A 101 6.84 2.96 -11.29
CA PHE A 101 6.05 3.83 -12.14
C PHE A 101 6.88 5.02 -12.65
N GLY A 102 7.56 5.74 -11.76
CA GLY A 102 8.39 6.89 -12.14
C GLY A 102 9.49 6.53 -13.15
N ARG A 103 10.10 5.34 -13.03
CA ARG A 103 11.07 4.83 -14.01
C ARG A 103 10.44 4.59 -15.38
N ALA A 104 9.23 4.03 -15.43
CA ALA A 104 8.52 3.82 -16.70
C ALA A 104 8.22 5.15 -17.40
N GLU A 105 7.73 6.13 -16.65
CA GLU A 105 7.44 7.48 -17.18
C GLU A 105 8.71 8.20 -17.65
N ALA A 106 9.82 8.10 -16.91
CA ALA A 106 11.09 8.68 -17.31
C ALA A 106 11.59 8.10 -18.64
N LEU A 107 11.48 6.78 -18.86
CA LEU A 107 11.86 6.15 -20.12
C LEU A 107 11.00 6.61 -21.30
N LEU A 108 9.69 6.76 -21.09
CA LEU A 108 8.79 7.31 -22.10
C LEU A 108 9.12 8.77 -22.42
N GLN A 109 9.46 9.56 -21.40
CA GLN A 109 9.84 10.95 -21.58
C GLN A 109 11.11 11.09 -22.43
N VAL A 110 12.17 10.36 -22.07
CA VAL A 110 13.43 10.36 -22.83
C VAL A 110 13.21 9.85 -24.25
N GLN A 111 12.35 8.85 -24.46
CA GLN A 111 11.99 8.38 -25.80
C GLN A 111 11.36 9.50 -26.64
N ARG A 112 10.39 10.24 -26.06
CA ARG A 112 9.72 11.35 -26.74
C ARG A 112 10.70 12.47 -27.10
N GLU A 113 11.61 12.81 -26.21
CA GLU A 113 12.64 13.84 -26.44
C GLU A 113 13.57 13.47 -27.60
N ILE A 114 14.02 12.22 -27.66
CA ILE A 114 14.88 11.75 -28.77
C ILE A 114 14.13 11.79 -30.10
N LEU A 115 12.88 11.33 -30.13
CA LEU A 115 12.05 11.38 -31.35
C LEU A 115 11.80 12.82 -31.82
N ALA A 116 11.59 13.76 -30.89
CA ALA A 116 11.44 15.17 -31.20
C ALA A 116 12.74 15.77 -31.78
N GLN A 117 13.89 15.46 -31.18
CA GLN A 117 15.20 15.90 -31.69
C GLN A 117 15.44 15.38 -33.11
N GLU A 118 15.21 14.09 -33.36
CA GLU A 118 15.35 13.49 -34.69
C GLU A 118 14.46 14.16 -35.74
N LYS A 119 13.22 14.51 -35.37
CA LYS A 119 12.31 15.23 -36.25
C LYS A 119 12.87 16.61 -36.61
N THR A 120 13.35 17.36 -35.62
CA THR A 120 13.95 18.69 -35.87
C THR A 120 15.23 18.61 -36.71
N GLU A 121 16.07 17.60 -36.52
CA GLU A 121 17.26 17.38 -37.36
C GLU A 121 16.89 17.02 -38.80
N ALA A 122 15.88 16.16 -38.99
CA ALA A 122 15.41 15.79 -40.32
C ALA A 122 14.81 16.98 -41.07
N GLU A 123 14.08 17.87 -40.37
CA GLU A 123 13.58 19.12 -40.92
C GLU A 123 14.74 20.04 -41.32
N ARG A 124 15.76 20.22 -40.47
CA ARG A 124 16.95 21.02 -40.80
C ARG A 124 17.74 20.51 -42.01
N ARG A 125 17.80 19.20 -42.24
CA ARG A 125 18.50 18.60 -43.40
C ARG A 125 17.72 18.72 -44.72
N ARG A 126 16.43 19.07 -44.65
CA ARG A 126 15.58 19.25 -45.85
C ARG A 126 15.62 20.68 -46.40
N TRP A 127 16.15 21.62 -45.64
CA TRP A 127 16.44 23.00 -46.05
C TRP A 127 17.94 23.14 -46.34
#